data_AF-A0A8H7XN97-F1
#
_entry.id   AF-A0A8H7XN97-F1
#
_cell.length_a   1.000
_cell.length_b   1.000
_cell.length_c   1.000
_cell.angle_alpha   90.00
_cell.angle_beta   90.00
_cell.angle_gamma   90.00
#
_symmetry.space_group_name_H-M   'P 1'
#
loop_
_entity.id
_entity.type
_entity.pdbx_description
1 polymer ?
#
loop_
_entity_poly.entity_id
_entity_poly.type
_entity_poly.pdbx_seq_one_letter_code
_entity_poly.pdbx_strand_id
1 'polypeptide(L)'
;MVFQPFEKMPWGYTGIFELENGGGLFGTPYFLTELFNLTGPGTAREFKSRAAKAIWDLKGIYATSRHIPGVRFAGVTHPGLIGTAPSPELLATWNKREQELIDAHPNAVPAVALPPEPKGAYVGQELEDSVREKIYKEGARTIPGREHGGNCDIKNLSRGSRCYFPVFVKGANLSVGDLHFSQGDVSEIYFKLLVYLDVDA
;
A
#
# COMPACT_ATOMS: atom_id res chain seq x y z
N MET A 1 10.47 1.25 -16.85
CA MET A 1 10.23 -0.06 -16.21
C MET A 1 9.05 -0.73 -16.87
N VAL A 2 9.23 -1.99 -17.25
CA VAL A 2 8.16 -2.90 -17.63
C VAL A 2 8.08 -3.92 -16.49
N PHE A 3 6.89 -4.14 -15.96
CA PHE A 3 6.67 -5.14 -14.91
C PHE A 3 5.91 -6.32 -15.50
N GLN A 4 6.42 -7.54 -15.29
CA GLN A 4 5.77 -8.77 -15.76
C GLN A 4 5.68 -9.79 -14.64
N PRO A 5 4.61 -10.61 -14.55
CA PRO A 5 4.53 -11.64 -13.54
C PRO A 5 5.69 -12.62 -13.67
N PHE A 6 6.23 -13.07 -12.54
CA PHE A 6 7.21 -14.15 -12.58
C PHE A 6 6.61 -15.35 -13.30
N GLU A 7 7.35 -15.95 -14.23
CA GLU A 7 6.88 -17.07 -15.04
C GLU A 7 6.38 -18.25 -14.18
N LYS A 8 7.00 -18.47 -13.03
CA LYS A 8 6.66 -19.53 -12.08
C LYS A 8 5.47 -19.17 -11.18
N MET A 9 5.05 -17.91 -11.13
CA MET A 9 3.96 -17.40 -10.30
C MET A 9 3.04 -16.45 -11.09
N PRO A 10 2.40 -16.91 -12.18
CA PRO A 10 1.53 -16.07 -13.01
C PRO A 10 0.14 -15.92 -12.39
N TRP A 11 0.09 -15.56 -11.11
CA TRP A 11 -1.15 -15.35 -10.37
C TRP A 11 -0.94 -14.24 -9.33
N GLY A 12 -2.05 -13.65 -8.89
CA GLY A 12 -2.06 -12.66 -7.82
C GLY A 12 -3.30 -12.76 -6.96
N TYR A 13 -3.44 -11.87 -5.99
CA TYR A 13 -4.61 -11.85 -5.11
C TYR A 13 -5.15 -10.46 -4.88
N THR A 14 -6.41 -10.44 -4.49
CA THR A 14 -7.13 -9.29 -3.94
C THR A 14 -7.74 -9.70 -2.62
N GLY A 15 -7.74 -8.80 -1.64
CA GLY A 15 -8.21 -9.09 -0.29
C GLY A 15 -9.12 -7.99 0.26
N ILE A 16 -10.01 -8.41 1.15
CA ILE A 16 -10.72 -7.55 2.09
C ILE A 16 -10.14 -7.87 3.46
N PHE A 17 -9.78 -6.86 4.24
CA PHE A 17 -9.33 -7.04 5.61
C PHE A 17 -10.52 -6.98 6.59
N GLU A 18 -10.37 -7.65 7.72
CA GLU A 18 -11.28 -7.47 8.87
C GLU A 18 -11.16 -6.03 9.40
N LEU A 19 -12.25 -5.49 9.93
CA LEU A 19 -12.29 -4.14 10.51
C LEU A 19 -11.22 -3.95 11.61
N GLU A 20 -11.05 -4.97 12.45
CA GLU A 20 -10.12 -4.95 13.59
C GLU A 20 -8.68 -5.30 13.22
N ASN A 21 -8.44 -5.68 11.95
CA ASN A 21 -7.12 -6.08 11.46
C ASN A 21 -6.83 -5.49 10.08
N GLY A 22 -6.69 -4.16 10.04
CA GLY A 22 -6.36 -3.37 8.86
C GLY A 22 -7.55 -2.54 8.33
N GLY A 23 -8.73 -3.16 8.24
CA GLY A 23 -9.92 -2.51 7.69
C GLY A 23 -9.78 -2.15 6.21
N GLY A 24 -10.54 -1.15 5.77
CA GLY A 24 -10.57 -0.69 4.38
C GLY A 24 -11.62 0.40 4.21
N LEU A 25 -11.79 0.92 3.00
CA LEU A 25 -12.60 2.11 2.77
C LEU A 25 -14.06 1.99 3.28
N PHE A 26 -14.68 0.81 3.14
CA PHE A 26 -16.03 0.58 3.65
C PHE A 26 -16.07 0.02 5.08
N GLY A 27 -14.92 -0.15 5.73
CA GLY A 27 -14.80 -0.37 7.17
C GLY A 27 -14.60 0.93 7.97
N THR A 28 -14.24 2.04 7.30
CA THR A 28 -13.93 3.33 7.96
C THR A 28 -15.13 4.31 7.95
N PRO A 29 -15.54 4.87 9.11
CA PRO A 29 -16.65 5.85 9.30
C PRO A 29 -16.73 7.00 8.31
N TYR A 30 -15.58 7.50 7.90
CA TYR A 30 -15.53 8.82 7.31
C TYR A 30 -15.91 8.86 5.82
N PHE A 31 -15.62 7.79 5.05
CA PHE A 31 -15.80 7.84 3.60
C PHE A 31 -17.26 7.73 3.15
N LEU A 32 -18.05 6.88 3.81
CA LEU A 32 -19.45 6.66 3.42
C LEU A 32 -20.40 7.76 3.92
N THR A 33 -20.04 8.40 5.02
CA THR A 33 -20.87 9.45 5.63
C THR A 33 -20.99 10.67 4.71
N GLU A 34 -19.90 11.08 4.04
CA GLU A 34 -19.93 12.23 3.11
C GLU A 34 -20.45 11.88 1.70
N LEU A 35 -20.10 10.72 1.15
CA LEU A 35 -20.51 10.35 -0.22
C LEU A 35 -22.01 10.05 -0.35
N PHE A 36 -22.64 9.58 0.71
CA PHE A 36 -24.06 9.21 0.72
C PHE A 36 -24.92 10.09 1.63
N ASN A 37 -24.35 11.15 2.23
CA ASN A 37 -25.05 12.08 3.11
C ASN A 37 -25.83 11.36 4.23
N LEU A 38 -25.24 10.28 4.75
CA LEU A 38 -25.87 9.40 5.74
C LEU A 38 -25.69 10.02 7.14
N THR A 39 -26.61 10.88 7.56
CA THR A 39 -26.63 11.44 8.91
C THR A 39 -27.42 10.50 9.84
N GLY A 40 -26.74 9.56 10.49
CA GLY A 40 -27.34 8.69 11.51
C GLY A 40 -26.30 8.00 12.39
N PRO A 41 -26.61 7.65 13.65
CA PRO A 41 -25.69 6.92 14.52
C PRO A 41 -25.49 5.49 13.98
N GLY A 42 -24.47 5.26 13.16
CA GLY A 42 -24.15 3.93 12.64
C GLY A 42 -23.23 3.82 11.41
N THR A 43 -22.81 4.94 10.80
CA THR A 43 -22.31 4.94 9.42
C THR A 43 -20.82 4.64 9.29
N ALA A 44 -20.47 3.34 9.40
CA ALA A 44 -19.44 2.58 8.64
C ALA A 44 -19.05 1.26 9.31
N ARG A 45 -19.43 1.05 10.57
CA ARG A 45 -19.42 -0.30 11.17
C ARG A 45 -20.45 -1.24 10.51
N GLU A 46 -21.23 -0.72 9.58
CA GLU A 46 -22.43 -1.34 9.02
C GLU A 46 -22.12 -2.57 8.17
N PHE A 47 -21.00 -2.58 7.44
CA PHE A 47 -20.67 -3.71 6.56
C PHE A 47 -20.08 -4.91 7.28
N LYS A 48 -19.65 -4.77 8.56
CA LYS A 48 -18.97 -5.81 9.35
C LYS A 48 -18.06 -6.69 8.47
N SER A 49 -17.22 -6.02 7.68
CA SER A 49 -16.47 -6.65 6.59
C SER A 49 -15.60 -7.76 7.17
N ARG A 50 -15.78 -8.97 6.64
CA ARG A 50 -14.98 -10.13 6.99
C ARG A 50 -13.79 -10.25 6.06
N ALA A 51 -12.71 -10.83 6.56
CA ALA A 51 -11.56 -11.18 5.73
C ALA A 51 -12.04 -12.04 4.56
N ALA A 52 -11.77 -11.57 3.35
CA ALA A 52 -12.10 -12.27 2.12
C ALA A 52 -10.93 -12.18 1.14
N LYS A 53 -10.86 -13.14 0.22
CA LYS A 53 -9.78 -13.21 -0.77
C LYS A 53 -10.29 -13.72 -2.10
N ALA A 54 -9.86 -13.07 -3.18
CA ALA A 54 -9.99 -13.55 -4.54
C ALA A 54 -8.59 -13.77 -5.13
N ILE A 55 -8.36 -14.93 -5.74
CA ILE A 55 -7.15 -15.23 -6.51
C ILE A 55 -7.42 -15.02 -7.99
N TRP A 56 -6.44 -14.44 -8.66
CA TRP A 56 -6.46 -14.09 -10.08
C TRP A 56 -5.37 -14.85 -10.82
N ASP A 57 -5.75 -15.52 -11.89
CA ASP A 57 -4.83 -16.16 -12.83
C ASP A 57 -4.48 -15.16 -13.93
N LEU A 58 -3.19 -15.04 -14.26
CA LEU A 58 -2.65 -14.08 -15.22
C LEU A 58 -2.21 -14.82 -16.49
N LYS A 59 -2.72 -14.38 -17.65
CA LYS A 59 -2.40 -14.98 -18.95
C LYS A 59 -2.08 -13.87 -19.94
N GLY A 60 -0.80 -13.67 -20.21
CA GLY A 60 -0.30 -12.52 -20.97
C GLY A 60 -0.74 -11.22 -20.29
N ILE A 61 -1.44 -10.35 -21.01
CA ILE A 61 -1.95 -9.09 -20.46
C ILE A 61 -3.30 -9.22 -19.74
N TYR A 62 -3.88 -10.41 -19.64
CA TYR A 62 -5.24 -10.58 -19.09
C TYR A 62 -5.25 -11.24 -17.72
N ALA A 63 -6.20 -10.84 -16.87
CA ALA A 63 -6.51 -11.49 -15.60
C ALA A 63 -7.93 -12.09 -15.63
N THR A 64 -8.09 -13.22 -14.96
CA THR A 64 -9.37 -13.89 -14.68
C THR A 64 -9.37 -14.43 -13.25
N SER A 65 -10.54 -14.55 -12.61
CA SER A 65 -10.64 -15.11 -11.26
C SER A 65 -11.67 -16.23 -11.22
N ARG A 66 -11.27 -17.38 -10.64
CA ARG A 66 -12.21 -18.47 -10.33
C ARG A 66 -13.28 -18.07 -9.30
N HIS A 67 -13.06 -17.00 -8.54
CA HIS A 67 -14.00 -16.50 -7.53
C HIS A 67 -14.98 -15.47 -8.11
N ILE A 68 -14.70 -14.93 -9.31
CA ILE A 68 -15.52 -13.92 -9.97
C ILE A 68 -15.80 -14.36 -11.42
N PRO A 69 -16.75 -15.29 -11.63
CA PRO A 69 -17.04 -15.86 -12.95
C PRO A 69 -17.48 -14.78 -13.94
N GLY A 70 -17.12 -14.97 -15.22
CA GLY A 70 -17.50 -14.05 -16.30
C GLY A 70 -16.65 -12.78 -16.40
N VAL A 71 -15.71 -12.55 -15.47
CA VAL A 71 -14.81 -11.39 -15.50
C VAL A 71 -13.47 -11.74 -16.14
N ARG A 72 -13.11 -10.97 -17.17
CA ARG A 72 -11.78 -10.94 -17.78
C ARG A 72 -11.45 -9.50 -18.17
N PHE A 73 -10.26 -9.03 -17.81
CA PHE A 73 -9.81 -7.67 -18.16
C PHE A 73 -8.33 -7.64 -18.50
N ALA A 74 -7.92 -6.61 -19.24
CA ALA A 74 -6.51 -6.34 -19.51
C ALA A 74 -5.89 -5.58 -18.33
N GLY A 75 -4.71 -5.99 -17.87
CA GLY A 75 -4.01 -5.39 -16.76
C GLY A 75 -3.44 -4.01 -17.09
N VAL A 76 -3.53 -3.11 -16.10
CA VAL A 76 -2.80 -1.84 -16.09
C VAL A 76 -1.70 -1.99 -15.06
N THR A 77 -0.57 -2.58 -15.47
CA THR A 77 0.53 -2.92 -14.54
C THR A 77 1.26 -1.66 -14.07
N HIS A 78 1.41 -1.51 -12.76
CA HIS A 78 2.04 -0.34 -12.13
C HIS A 78 2.62 -0.70 -10.75
N PRO A 79 3.59 0.08 -10.22
CA PRO A 79 3.98 -0.02 -8.83
C PRO A 79 2.99 0.75 -7.95
N GLY A 80 2.46 0.10 -6.92
CA GLY A 80 1.76 0.78 -5.82
C GLY A 80 2.74 1.65 -5.01
N LEU A 81 3.98 1.14 -4.85
CA LEU A 81 5.04 1.80 -4.10
C LEU A 81 6.27 2.10 -4.96
N ILE A 82 6.62 3.38 -5.06
CA ILE A 82 7.90 3.83 -5.63
C ILE A 82 8.29 5.19 -5.04
N GLY A 83 9.54 5.33 -4.62
CA GLY A 83 10.03 6.58 -4.03
C GLY A 83 11.49 6.54 -3.61
N THR A 84 12.03 7.70 -3.25
CA THR A 84 13.42 7.89 -2.81
C THR A 84 13.53 7.84 -1.29
N ALA A 85 14.72 7.62 -0.73
CA ALA A 85 14.89 7.69 0.74
C ALA A 85 14.62 9.11 1.27
N PRO A 86 13.97 9.25 2.45
CA PRO A 86 13.84 10.54 3.14
C PRO A 86 15.17 10.98 3.74
N SER A 87 15.28 12.29 4.03
CA SER A 87 16.31 12.78 4.95
C SER A 87 15.95 12.42 6.41
N PRO A 88 16.91 12.46 7.35
CA PRO A 88 16.63 12.26 8.77
C PRO A 88 15.58 13.24 9.32
N GLU A 89 15.58 14.49 8.87
CA GLU A 89 14.64 15.53 9.32
C GLU A 89 13.22 15.25 8.81
N LEU A 90 13.11 14.79 7.57
CA LEU A 90 11.83 14.43 6.98
C LEU A 90 11.25 13.18 7.66
N LEU A 91 12.08 12.16 7.91
CA LEU A 91 11.68 10.97 8.68
C LEU A 91 11.21 11.34 10.09
N ALA A 92 11.93 12.23 10.78
CA ALA A 92 11.54 12.71 12.11
C ALA A 92 10.20 13.44 12.08
N THR A 93 9.95 14.24 11.03
CA THR A 93 8.68 14.95 10.82
C THR A 93 7.51 13.98 10.63
N TRP A 94 7.71 12.91 9.84
CA TRP A 94 6.72 11.86 9.64
C TRP A 94 6.37 11.15 10.94
N ASN A 95 7.39 10.66 11.66
CA ASN A 95 7.18 9.96 12.92
C ASN A 95 6.47 10.84 13.94
N LYS A 96 6.84 12.12 14.04
CA LYS A 96 6.19 13.07 14.95
C LYS A 96 4.72 13.28 14.61
N ARG A 97 4.40 13.69 13.37
CA ARG A 97 3.01 14.03 13.00
C ARG A 97 2.08 12.82 13.03
N GLU A 98 2.58 11.64 12.67
CA GLU A 98 1.80 10.40 12.68
C GLU A 98 1.57 9.93 14.12
N GLN A 99 2.56 10.08 15.01
CA GLN A 99 2.39 9.82 16.44
C GLN A 99 1.39 10.79 17.08
N GLU A 100 1.47 12.09 16.78
CA GLU A 100 0.50 13.08 17.27
C GLU A 100 -0.95 12.73 16.84
N LEU A 101 -1.13 12.20 15.62
CA LEU A 101 -2.43 11.73 15.14
C LEU A 101 -2.91 10.49 15.90
N ILE A 102 -2.02 9.53 16.20
CA ILE A 102 -2.31 8.35 17.00
C ILE A 102 -2.69 8.75 18.43
N ASP A 103 -1.93 9.65 19.05
CA ASP A 103 -2.16 10.12 20.42
C ASP A 103 -3.50 10.87 20.55
N ALA A 104 -3.92 11.57 19.50
CA ALA A 104 -5.24 12.20 19.43
C ALA A 104 -6.40 11.18 19.25
N HIS A 105 -6.11 9.95 18.80
CA HIS A 105 -7.11 8.90 18.52
C HIS A 105 -6.67 7.51 19.03
N PRO A 106 -6.35 7.34 20.33
CA PRO A 106 -5.61 6.18 20.84
C PRO A 106 -6.35 4.84 20.72
N ASN A 107 -7.67 4.87 20.51
CA ASN A 107 -8.53 3.69 20.40
C ASN A 107 -9.27 3.63 19.05
N ALA A 108 -8.78 4.34 18.03
CA ALA A 108 -9.38 4.29 16.70
C ALA A 108 -9.28 2.89 16.10
N VAL A 109 -10.41 2.41 15.58
CA VAL A 109 -10.49 1.15 14.84
C VAL A 109 -11.20 1.42 13.51
N PRO A 110 -10.51 1.28 12.36
CA PRO A 110 -9.07 1.00 12.21
C PRO A 110 -8.16 2.11 12.78
N ALA A 111 -6.89 1.78 13.02
CA ALA A 111 -5.89 2.76 13.46
C ALA A 111 -5.70 3.87 12.41
N VAL A 112 -5.56 5.11 12.87
CA VAL A 112 -5.42 6.30 12.02
C VAL A 112 -4.03 6.46 11.39
N ALA A 113 -3.00 5.90 12.03
CA ALA A 113 -1.65 5.74 11.52
C ALA A 113 -0.98 4.59 12.26
N LEU A 114 0.19 4.16 11.78
CA LEU A 114 0.96 3.07 12.39
C LEU A 114 2.38 3.57 12.71
N PRO A 115 2.83 3.50 13.98
CA PRO A 115 4.16 3.95 14.35
C PRO A 115 5.23 2.99 13.81
N PRO A 116 6.52 3.36 13.91
CA PRO A 116 7.62 2.42 13.72
C PRO A 116 7.40 1.13 14.53
N GLU A 117 7.67 -0.02 13.91
CA GLU A 117 7.46 -1.35 14.50
C GLU A 117 8.69 -2.22 14.21
N PRO A 118 9.53 -2.51 15.21
CA PRO A 118 10.71 -3.37 15.03
C PRO A 118 10.36 -4.79 14.59
N LYS A 119 9.18 -5.30 14.97
CA LYS A 119 8.76 -6.66 14.64
C LYS A 119 8.46 -6.77 13.14
N GLY A 120 9.30 -7.53 12.44
CA GLY A 120 9.18 -7.73 10.99
C GLY A 120 9.79 -6.59 10.16
N ALA A 121 10.44 -5.61 10.79
CA ALA A 121 11.30 -4.67 10.08
C ALA A 121 12.48 -5.42 9.43
N TYR A 122 12.84 -5.04 8.21
CA TYR A 122 13.90 -5.67 7.45
C TYR A 122 14.73 -4.62 6.72
N VAL A 123 16.05 -4.77 6.80
CA VAL A 123 17.02 -4.02 6.01
C VAL A 123 17.89 -5.05 5.30
N GLY A 124 17.91 -5.01 3.96
CA GLY A 124 18.66 -5.97 3.13
C GLY A 124 20.16 -5.71 3.06
N GLN A 125 20.76 -5.19 4.13
CA GLN A 125 22.18 -4.83 4.21
C GLN A 125 22.78 -5.40 5.50
N GLU A 126 24.03 -5.83 5.40
CA GLU A 126 24.83 -6.17 6.59
C GLU A 126 25.22 -4.87 7.30
N LEU A 127 24.73 -4.71 8.52
CA LEU A 127 24.91 -3.52 9.36
C LEU A 127 25.34 -3.94 10.76
N GLU A 128 26.00 -3.03 11.48
CA GLU A 128 26.21 -3.19 12.91
C GLU A 128 24.86 -3.32 13.64
N ASP A 129 24.80 -4.16 14.67
CA ASP A 129 23.57 -4.41 15.42
C ASP A 129 22.96 -3.13 15.99
N SER A 130 23.79 -2.21 16.51
CA SER A 130 23.36 -0.94 17.06
C SER A 130 22.64 -0.05 16.01
N VAL A 131 23.15 -0.06 14.77
CA VAL A 131 22.57 0.68 13.65
C VAL A 131 21.28 0.02 13.19
N ARG A 132 21.28 -1.31 13.07
CA ARG A 132 20.08 -2.08 12.70
C ARG A 132 18.94 -1.86 13.69
N GLU A 133 19.23 -1.94 14.99
CA GLU A 133 18.25 -1.68 16.04
C GLU A 133 17.69 -0.27 15.98
N LYS A 134 18.53 0.73 15.71
CA LYS A 134 18.08 2.11 15.54
C LYS A 134 17.11 2.23 14.36
N ILE A 135 17.46 1.66 13.22
CA ILE A 135 16.59 1.67 12.02
C ILE A 135 15.26 0.99 12.33
N TYR A 136 15.26 -0.13 13.07
CA TYR A 136 14.03 -0.85 13.40
C TYR A 136 13.13 -0.08 14.37
N LYS A 137 13.71 0.71 15.27
CA LYS A 137 12.97 1.55 16.24
C LYS A 137 12.44 2.85 15.63
N GLU A 138 13.13 3.42 14.65
CA GLU A 138 12.82 4.75 14.10
C GLU A 138 12.25 4.69 12.67
N GLY A 139 12.35 3.56 11.98
CA GLY A 139 11.95 3.39 10.59
C GLY A 139 10.44 3.52 10.39
N ALA A 140 10.02 4.52 9.63
CA ALA A 140 8.62 4.73 9.29
C ALA A 140 8.06 3.55 8.46
N ARG A 141 6.79 3.20 8.72
CA ARG A 141 6.06 2.19 7.95
C ARG A 141 5.89 2.65 6.50
N THR A 142 5.93 1.70 5.56
CA THR A 142 5.78 1.94 4.11
C THR A 142 4.32 2.02 3.64
N ILE A 143 3.36 2.11 4.57
CA ILE A 143 1.93 2.03 4.27
C ILE A 143 1.40 3.30 3.58
N PRO A 144 1.64 4.52 4.09
CA PRO A 144 1.17 5.71 3.40
C PRO A 144 2.20 6.22 2.37
N GLY A 145 1.70 6.74 1.25
CA GLY A 145 2.46 7.64 0.40
C GLY A 145 2.77 8.95 1.13
N ARG A 146 3.95 9.51 0.90
CA ARG A 146 4.46 10.73 1.55
C ARG A 146 5.14 11.63 0.50
N GLU A 147 5.81 12.69 0.97
CA GLU A 147 6.47 13.70 0.13
C GLU A 147 7.54 13.11 -0.82
N HIS A 148 8.08 11.94 -0.48
CA HIS A 148 9.07 11.23 -1.30
C HIS A 148 8.50 10.30 -2.38
N GLY A 149 7.17 10.29 -2.55
CA GLY A 149 6.46 9.20 -3.22
C GLY A 149 6.09 8.12 -2.21
N GLY A 150 6.63 6.91 -2.37
CA GLY A 150 6.29 5.77 -1.53
C GLY A 150 4.99 5.12 -2.02
N ASN A 151 4.13 4.69 -1.10
CA ASN A 151 2.93 3.93 -1.43
C ASN A 151 1.78 4.84 -1.86
N CYS A 152 1.86 5.38 -3.08
CA CYS A 152 0.88 6.30 -3.63
C CYS A 152 -0.31 5.60 -4.31
N ASP A 153 -0.14 4.34 -4.74
CA ASP A 153 -1.21 3.55 -5.36
C ASP A 153 -1.87 4.24 -6.57
N ILE A 154 -1.06 4.86 -7.43
CA ILE A 154 -1.53 5.58 -8.61
C ILE A 154 -1.51 4.64 -9.82
N LYS A 155 -2.65 4.10 -10.23
CA LYS A 155 -2.74 3.18 -11.38
C LYS A 155 -2.23 3.77 -12.71
N ASN A 156 -2.30 5.10 -12.85
CA ASN A 156 -1.80 5.81 -14.02
C ASN A 156 -0.26 5.88 -14.06
N LEU A 157 0.43 5.57 -12.95
CA LEU A 157 1.88 5.36 -12.90
C LEU A 157 2.26 4.00 -13.51
N SER A 158 1.76 3.73 -14.72
CA SER A 158 1.89 2.46 -15.40
C SER A 158 3.01 2.47 -16.45
N ARG A 159 3.14 1.34 -17.16
CA ARG A 159 4.11 1.18 -18.24
C ARG A 159 4.04 2.33 -19.25
N GLY A 160 5.18 2.98 -19.47
CA GLY A 160 5.33 4.13 -20.38
C GLY A 160 5.32 5.49 -19.67
N SER A 161 4.93 5.54 -18.40
CA SER A 161 5.00 6.77 -17.60
C SER A 161 6.44 7.15 -17.27
N ARG A 162 6.65 8.45 -17.06
CA ARG A 162 7.86 9.03 -16.49
C ARG A 162 7.50 9.82 -15.25
N CYS A 163 8.14 9.51 -14.13
CA CYS A 163 7.99 10.22 -12.86
C CYS A 163 9.26 10.93 -12.45
N TYR A 164 9.10 12.03 -11.72
CA TYR A 164 10.17 12.82 -11.16
C TYR A 164 10.01 12.83 -9.65
N PHE A 165 10.99 12.29 -8.93
CA PHE A 165 10.98 12.24 -7.47
C PHE A 165 11.93 13.30 -6.90
N PRO A 166 11.54 13.98 -5.81
CA PRO A 166 12.46 14.82 -5.06
C PRO A 166 13.57 13.96 -4.44
N VAL A 167 14.78 14.53 -4.31
CA VAL A 167 15.94 13.84 -3.73
C VAL A 167 16.29 14.48 -2.39
N PHE A 168 16.18 13.72 -1.31
CA PHE A 168 16.43 14.22 0.06
C PHE A 168 17.79 13.80 0.63
N VAL A 169 18.45 12.80 0.01
CA VAL A 169 19.77 12.32 0.39
C VAL A 169 20.64 12.10 -0.84
N LYS A 170 21.96 12.21 -0.68
CA LYS A 170 22.91 11.92 -1.77
C LYS A 170 22.72 10.47 -2.26
N GLY A 171 22.61 10.31 -3.56
CA GLY A 171 22.34 9.00 -4.20
C GLY A 171 20.87 8.65 -4.33
N ALA A 172 19.96 9.45 -3.76
CA ALA A 172 18.50 9.28 -3.76
C ALA A 172 17.96 8.00 -3.11
N ASN A 173 18.62 6.86 -3.29
CA ASN A 173 18.22 5.54 -2.79
C ASN A 173 16.78 5.21 -3.19
N LEU A 174 16.55 5.13 -4.51
CA LEU A 174 15.26 4.78 -5.09
C LEU A 174 14.90 3.33 -4.75
N SER A 175 13.68 3.13 -4.26
CA SER A 175 13.08 1.81 -4.00
C SER A 175 11.74 1.70 -4.73
N VAL A 176 11.41 0.48 -5.16
CA VAL A 176 10.16 0.13 -5.83
C VAL A 176 9.64 -1.20 -5.32
N GLY A 177 8.34 -1.34 -5.19
CA GLY A 177 7.68 -2.55 -4.72
C GLY A 177 6.16 -2.43 -4.82
N ASP A 178 5.46 -3.31 -4.11
CA ASP A 178 4.00 -3.38 -4.11
C ASP A 178 3.43 -3.39 -5.53
N LEU A 179 3.87 -4.36 -6.34
CA LEU A 179 3.57 -4.38 -7.76
C LEU A 179 2.14 -4.88 -8.03
N HIS A 180 1.41 -4.14 -8.85
CA HIS A 180 0.01 -4.40 -9.14
C HIS A 180 -0.16 -4.79 -10.60
N PHE A 181 -0.98 -5.81 -10.86
CA PHE A 181 -1.39 -6.13 -12.22
C PHE A 181 -2.47 -5.16 -12.70
N SER A 182 -3.34 -4.72 -11.78
CA SER A 182 -4.37 -3.71 -12.02
C SER A 182 -4.95 -3.25 -10.69
N GLN A 183 -5.48 -2.01 -10.68
CA GLN A 183 -6.17 -1.39 -9.55
C GLN A 183 -7.34 -0.52 -10.04
N GLY A 184 -8.38 -0.34 -9.23
CA GLY A 184 -9.44 0.65 -9.45
C GLY A 184 -9.01 2.10 -9.17
N ASP A 185 -9.84 3.08 -9.54
CA ASP A 185 -9.68 4.47 -9.07
C ASP A 185 -10.22 4.63 -7.64
N VAL A 186 -9.65 5.59 -6.91
CA VAL A 186 -9.74 5.75 -5.44
C VAL A 186 -8.90 4.70 -4.73
N SER A 187 -7.96 5.14 -3.89
CA SER A 187 -7.13 4.25 -3.08
C SER A 187 -8.04 3.25 -2.36
N GLU A 188 -7.85 1.96 -2.67
CA GLU A 188 -8.23 0.87 -1.77
C GLU A 188 -9.72 0.71 -1.44
N ILE A 189 -10.59 0.83 -2.44
CA ILE A 189 -12.00 0.42 -2.31
C ILE A 189 -12.10 -1.05 -1.91
N TYR A 190 -11.40 -1.97 -2.60
CA TYR A 190 -11.17 -3.38 -2.23
C TYR A 190 -10.24 -4.11 -3.22
N PHE A 191 -9.55 -3.42 -4.13
CA PHE A 191 -9.06 -4.02 -5.37
C PHE A 191 -7.61 -3.65 -5.69
N LYS A 192 -6.66 -4.19 -4.90
CA LYS A 192 -5.30 -4.42 -5.39
C LYS A 192 -5.24 -5.83 -5.97
N LEU A 193 -4.79 -5.97 -7.20
CA LEU A 193 -4.29 -7.27 -7.66
C LEU A 193 -2.78 -7.27 -7.45
N LEU A 194 -2.38 -7.70 -6.24
CA LEU A 194 -0.98 -7.84 -5.85
C LEU A 194 -0.36 -9.03 -6.53
N VAL A 195 0.79 -8.78 -7.14
CA VAL A 195 1.50 -9.73 -7.97
C VAL A 195 2.99 -9.59 -7.72
N TYR A 196 3.68 -10.71 -7.67
CA TYR A 196 5.14 -10.72 -7.71
C TYR A 196 5.53 -10.53 -9.18
N LEU A 197 6.04 -9.34 -9.51
CA LEU A 197 6.52 -9.03 -10.86
C LEU A 197 8.05 -8.96 -10.85
N ASP A 198 8.66 -9.40 -11.95
CA ASP A 198 10.05 -9.13 -12.25
C ASP A 198 10.19 -7.67 -12.73
N VAL A 199 11.34 -7.05 -12.40
CA VAL A 199 11.67 -5.70 -12.81
C VAL A 199 12.85 -5.79 -13.78
N ASP A 200 12.54 -5.83 -15.07
CA ASP A 200 13.57 -5.66 -16.09
C ASP A 200 14.06 -4.21 -16.08
N ALA A 201 15.34 -4.03 -15.73
CA ALA A 201 16.06 -2.74 -15.75
C ALA A 201 16.50 -2.36 -17.16
#